data_AF-A0A960J4B7-F1
#
_entry.id   AF-A0A960J4B7-F1
#
_cell.length_a   1.000
_cell.length_b   1.000
_cell.length_c   1.000
_cell.angle_alpha   90.00
_cell.angle_beta   90.00
_cell.angle_gamma   90.00
#
_symmetry.space_group_name_H-M   'P 1'
#
loop_
_entity.id
_entity.type
_entity.pdbx_description
1 polymer ?
#
loop_
_entity_poly.entity_id
_entity_poly.type
_entity_poly.pdbx_seq_one_letter_code
_entity_poly.pdbx_strand_id
1 'polypeptide(L)'
;DLERTPGQRRHDALAAMADASRSHDGVAAESSLGTTIVCDHATYLVALARILAALRGDDPDRYRYPFERRCEFADGTPVTPEQAVWASIAGWIAVLAVDERGHPLNYSRRRRFFTGAQRDAAIVAFPTCDDPTCPIRSVHCQIDHLLEWIDGGPTDAANGRPLCRGHNLWKEHQRARNTGIRSRRRRTPP
;
A
#
# COMPACT_ATOMS: atom_id res chain seq x y z
N ASP A 1 3.88 -3.19 -37.58
CA ASP A 1 3.13 -3.73 -36.42
C ASP A 1 1.60 -3.73 -36.58
N LEU A 2 1.06 -3.38 -37.77
CA LEU A 2 -0.38 -3.40 -38.08
C LEU A 2 -0.87 -4.73 -38.69
N GLU A 3 0.04 -5.67 -38.97
CA GLU A 3 -0.29 -6.95 -39.63
C GLU A 3 -1.03 -7.92 -38.71
N ARG A 4 -0.88 -7.78 -37.38
CA ARG A 4 -1.61 -8.62 -36.42
C ARG A 4 -3.01 -8.08 -36.24
N THR A 5 -3.99 -8.97 -36.31
CA THR A 5 -5.38 -8.62 -35.98
C THR A 5 -5.52 -8.29 -34.49
N PRO A 6 -6.56 -7.54 -34.09
CA PRO A 6 -6.85 -7.31 -32.67
C PRO A 6 -7.02 -8.61 -31.86
N GLY A 7 -7.48 -9.70 -32.49
CA GLY A 7 -7.60 -11.01 -31.86
C GLY A 7 -6.24 -11.63 -31.55
N GLN A 8 -5.34 -11.62 -32.53
CA GLN A 8 -3.97 -12.13 -32.38
C GLN A 8 -3.21 -11.37 -31.29
N ARG A 9 -3.30 -10.03 -31.24
CA ARG A 9 -2.66 -9.25 -30.17
C ARG A 9 -3.16 -9.62 -28.76
N ARG A 10 -4.46 -9.91 -28.62
CA ARG A 10 -5.03 -10.33 -27.32
C ARG A 10 -4.56 -11.74 -26.94
N HIS A 11 -4.49 -12.63 -27.93
CA HIS A 11 -3.95 -13.97 -27.74
C HIS A 11 -2.48 -13.91 -27.31
N ASP A 12 -1.65 -13.13 -28.01
CA ASP A 12 -0.23 -12.97 -27.71
C ASP A 12 -0.01 -12.33 -26.32
N ALA A 13 -0.82 -11.34 -25.95
CA ALA A 13 -0.79 -10.75 -24.63
C ALA A 13 -1.19 -11.76 -23.54
N LEU A 14 -2.20 -12.60 -23.80
CA LEU A 14 -2.61 -13.65 -22.87
C LEU A 14 -1.52 -14.72 -22.71
N ALA A 15 -0.88 -15.13 -23.80
CA ALA A 15 0.24 -16.05 -23.77
C ALA A 15 1.43 -15.47 -22.99
N ALA A 16 1.79 -14.21 -23.24
CA ALA A 16 2.85 -13.52 -22.51
C ALA A 16 2.54 -13.38 -21.00
N MET A 17 1.29 -13.10 -20.63
CA MET A 17 0.86 -13.09 -19.23
C MET A 17 0.93 -14.49 -18.60
N ALA A 18 0.57 -15.54 -19.33
CA ALA A 18 0.64 -16.92 -18.86
C ALA A 18 2.09 -17.38 -18.66
N ASP A 19 2.99 -17.05 -19.59
CA ASP A 19 4.42 -17.36 -19.47
C ASP A 19 5.08 -16.58 -18.33
N ALA A 20 4.72 -15.30 -18.17
CA ALA A 20 5.15 -14.51 -17.02
C ALA A 20 4.60 -15.05 -15.70
N SER A 21 3.38 -15.60 -15.67
CA SER A 21 2.82 -16.25 -14.48
C SER A 21 3.53 -17.56 -14.14
N ARG A 22 3.85 -18.37 -15.16
CA ARG A 22 4.60 -19.62 -15.01
C ARG A 22 6.00 -19.42 -14.46
N SER A 23 6.68 -18.32 -14.79
CA SER A 23 8.00 -18.01 -14.22
C SER A 23 7.96 -17.60 -12.74
N HIS A 24 6.77 -17.44 -12.15
CA HIS A 24 6.57 -17.14 -10.73
C HIS A 24 6.17 -18.38 -9.91
N ASP A 25 6.29 -19.60 -10.46
CA ASP A 25 6.06 -20.90 -9.78
C ASP A 25 4.73 -21.05 -9.00
N GLY A 26 3.71 -20.23 -9.32
CA GLY A 26 2.38 -20.36 -8.72
C GLY A 26 2.33 -20.16 -7.20
N VAL A 27 3.42 -19.68 -6.57
CA VAL A 27 3.40 -19.32 -5.17
C VAL A 27 2.68 -17.98 -5.08
N ALA A 28 1.39 -18.03 -4.73
CA ALA A 28 0.71 -16.83 -4.24
C ALA A 28 1.59 -16.26 -3.12
N ALA A 29 1.91 -14.96 -3.19
CA ALA A 29 2.58 -14.30 -2.07
C ALA A 29 1.74 -14.58 -0.82
N GLU A 30 2.26 -15.43 0.05
CA GLU A 30 1.60 -15.78 1.29
C GLU A 30 1.34 -14.47 2.04
N SER A 31 0.13 -14.29 2.55
CA SER A 31 -0.24 -13.09 3.30
C SER A 31 0.62 -13.03 4.57
N SER A 32 1.77 -12.36 4.49
CA SER A 32 2.73 -12.16 5.57
C SER A 32 2.26 -11.13 6.61
N LEU A 33 0.95 -10.88 6.70
CA LEU A 33 0.39 -9.96 7.70
C LEU A 33 0.74 -10.40 9.13
N GLY A 34 0.96 -11.70 9.38
CA GLY A 34 1.45 -12.21 10.66
C GLY A 34 2.94 -11.92 10.94
N THR A 35 3.72 -11.51 9.94
CA THR A 35 5.16 -11.21 10.08
C THR A 35 5.43 -9.71 10.02
N THR A 36 4.43 -8.89 9.70
CA THR A 36 4.60 -7.44 9.54
C THR A 36 4.40 -6.72 10.86
N ILE A 37 5.39 -5.95 11.30
CA ILE A 37 5.24 -5.05 12.45
C ILE A 37 4.88 -3.66 11.95
N VAL A 38 3.86 -3.08 12.58
CA VAL A 38 3.45 -1.69 12.43
C VAL A 38 3.89 -0.95 13.69
N CYS A 39 4.83 -0.01 13.52
CA CYS A 39 5.33 0.82 14.60
C CYS A 39 5.28 2.28 14.15
N ASP A 40 4.67 3.16 14.95
CA ASP A 40 4.67 4.59 14.64
C ASP A 40 6.09 5.16 14.68
N HIS A 41 6.34 6.18 13.84
CA HIS A 41 7.69 6.70 13.64
C HIS A 41 8.33 7.26 14.91
N ALA A 42 7.57 7.99 15.73
CA ALA A 42 8.08 8.58 16.96
C ALA A 42 8.50 7.49 17.96
N THR A 43 7.67 6.47 18.14
CA THR A 43 7.95 5.30 18.97
C THR A 43 9.15 4.52 18.46
N TYR A 44 9.26 4.30 17.15
CA TYR A 44 10.42 3.63 16.53
C TYR A 44 11.73 4.39 16.78
N LEU A 45 11.73 5.71 16.56
CA LEU A 45 12.92 6.55 16.77
C LEU A 45 13.31 6.62 18.24
N VAL A 46 12.34 6.72 19.16
CA VAL A 46 12.62 6.68 20.60
C VAL A 46 13.23 5.33 20.98
N ALA A 47 12.69 4.22 20.47
CA ALA A 47 13.26 2.89 20.73
C ALA A 47 14.70 2.77 20.22
N LEU A 48 14.98 3.25 19.01
CA LEU A 48 16.33 3.28 18.46
C LEU A 48 17.26 4.16 19.31
N ALA A 49 16.81 5.33 19.74
CA ALA A 49 17.59 6.24 20.60
C ALA A 49 17.88 5.60 21.97
N ARG A 50 16.91 4.92 22.58
CA ARG A 50 17.07 4.16 23.82
C ARG A 50 18.10 3.05 23.67
N ILE A 51 18.01 2.25 22.60
CA ILE A 51 18.99 1.19 22.30
C ILE A 51 20.39 1.78 22.14
N LEU A 52 20.54 2.86 21.38
CA LEU A 52 21.83 3.52 21.17
C LEU A 52 22.40 4.13 22.46
N ALA A 53 21.56 4.71 23.33
CA ALA A 53 21.96 5.22 24.63
C ALA A 53 22.49 4.09 25.52
N ALA A 54 21.73 3.00 25.63
CA ALA A 54 22.14 1.83 26.41
C ALA A 54 23.47 1.24 25.92
N LEU A 55 23.69 1.15 24.61
CA LEU A 55 24.95 0.67 24.03
C LEU A 55 26.15 1.59 24.32
N ARG A 56 25.92 2.89 24.52
CA ARG A 56 26.96 3.87 24.89
C ARG A 56 27.19 3.98 26.41
N GLY A 57 26.34 3.33 27.21
CA GLY A 57 26.32 3.49 28.67
C GLY A 57 25.61 4.76 29.16
N ASP A 58 24.85 5.43 28.29
CA ASP A 58 23.99 6.56 28.67
C ASP A 58 22.65 6.04 29.22
N ASP A 59 21.94 6.88 29.99
CA ASP A 59 20.59 6.58 30.48
C ASP A 59 19.55 6.57 29.33
N PRO A 60 18.94 5.42 28.99
CA PRO A 60 17.92 5.36 27.95
C PRO A 60 16.63 6.07 28.34
N ASP A 61 16.32 6.23 29.63
CA ASP A 61 15.05 6.82 30.09
C ASP A 61 14.96 8.33 29.90
N ARG A 62 16.07 8.96 29.50
CA ARG A 62 16.08 10.32 28.92
C ARG A 62 15.21 10.43 27.66
N TYR A 63 15.07 9.33 26.91
CA TYR A 63 14.22 9.25 25.72
C TYR A 63 12.91 8.54 26.10
N ARG A 64 11.87 9.33 26.40
CA ARG A 64 10.56 8.83 26.77
C ARG A 64 9.68 8.54 25.56
N TYR A 65 8.95 7.44 25.61
CA TYR A 65 7.92 7.14 24.64
C TYR A 65 6.79 8.17 24.68
N PRO A 66 6.16 8.46 23.53
CA PRO A 66 4.94 9.25 23.49
C PRO A 66 3.80 8.54 24.24
N PHE A 67 2.84 9.32 24.76
CA PHE A 67 1.68 8.80 25.49
C PHE A 67 0.79 7.93 24.61
N GLU A 68 0.55 8.39 23.39
CA GLU A 68 -0.08 7.61 22.33
C GLU A 68 1.02 6.93 21.52
N ARG A 69 1.03 5.60 21.55
CA ARG A 69 2.02 4.79 20.83
C ARG A 69 1.35 3.59 20.18
N ARG A 70 1.86 3.21 19.02
CA ARG A 70 1.47 2.00 18.31
C ARG A 70 2.71 1.20 17.96
N CYS A 71 2.77 -0.03 18.46
CA CYS A 71 3.76 -1.01 18.07
C CYS A 71 3.15 -2.41 18.22
N GLU A 72 2.88 -3.06 17.11
CA GLU A 72 2.12 -4.31 17.04
C GLU A 72 2.42 -5.04 15.73
N PHE A 73 2.15 -6.33 15.68
CA PHE A 73 2.00 -7.01 14.40
C PHE A 73 0.75 -6.50 13.67
N ALA A 74 0.70 -6.66 12.35
CA ALA A 74 -0.43 -6.19 11.55
C ALA A 74 -1.76 -6.91 11.87
N ASP A 75 -1.71 -8.05 12.59
CA ASP A 75 -2.87 -8.73 13.17
C ASP A 75 -3.36 -8.13 14.51
N GLY A 76 -2.67 -7.11 15.03
CA GLY A 76 -2.97 -6.41 16.28
C GLY A 76 -2.26 -6.98 17.50
N THR A 77 -1.44 -8.03 17.36
CA THR A 77 -0.66 -8.60 18.47
C THR A 77 0.38 -7.58 18.95
N PRO A 78 0.41 -7.17 20.24
CA PRO A 78 1.35 -6.16 20.72
C PRO A 78 2.81 -6.59 20.57
N VAL A 79 3.67 -5.64 20.21
CA VAL A 79 5.12 -5.83 20.11
C VAL A 79 5.84 -4.69 20.84
N THR A 80 6.94 -5.00 21.52
CA THR A 80 7.75 -3.93 22.12
C THR A 80 8.46 -3.12 21.01
N PRO A 81 8.55 -1.80 21.14
CA PRO A 81 9.28 -0.98 20.16
C PRO A 81 10.72 -1.46 19.92
N GLU A 82 11.38 -1.99 20.96
CA GLU A 82 12.72 -2.57 20.87
C GLU A 82 12.74 -3.85 20.02
N GLN A 83 11.75 -4.73 20.15
CA GLN A 83 11.60 -5.89 19.25
C GLN A 83 11.41 -5.46 17.79
N ALA A 84 10.65 -4.38 17.54
CA ALA A 84 10.48 -3.85 16.20
C ALA A 84 11.80 -3.35 15.59
N VAL A 85 12.64 -2.67 16.37
CA VAL A 85 13.97 -2.23 15.93
C VAL A 85 14.89 -3.43 15.68
N TRP A 86 14.92 -4.42 16.57
CA TRP A 86 15.77 -5.59 16.36
C TRP A 86 15.34 -6.43 15.16
N ALA A 87 14.05 -6.60 14.94
CA ALA A 87 13.54 -7.33 13.80
C ALA A 87 13.80 -6.62 12.46
N SER A 88 13.83 -5.28 12.47
CA SER A 88 14.20 -4.47 11.29
C SER A 88 15.66 -4.68 10.91
N ILE A 89 16.56 -4.71 11.90
CA ILE A 89 18.00 -4.89 11.73
C ILE A 89 18.33 -6.32 11.31
N ALA A 90 17.66 -7.32 11.91
CA ALA A 90 17.85 -8.73 11.60
C ALA A 90 17.28 -9.15 10.23
N GLY A 91 16.49 -8.29 9.58
CA GLY A 91 15.88 -8.55 8.28
C GLY A 91 14.74 -9.57 8.31
N TRP A 92 14.19 -9.87 9.50
CA TRP A 92 13.11 -10.84 9.66
C TRP A 92 11.73 -10.26 9.35
N ILE A 93 11.61 -8.93 9.32
CA ILE A 93 10.34 -8.22 9.22
C ILE A 93 10.46 -7.02 8.28
N ALA A 94 9.46 -6.82 7.42
CA ALA A 94 9.32 -5.62 6.62
C ALA A 94 8.88 -4.45 7.54
N VAL A 95 9.76 -3.46 7.74
CA VAL A 95 9.43 -2.26 8.51
C VAL A 95 8.95 -1.16 7.59
N LEU A 96 7.72 -0.73 7.84
CA LEU A 96 7.08 0.37 7.16
C LEU A 96 7.01 1.58 8.11
N ALA A 97 7.79 2.61 7.81
CA ALA A 97 7.71 3.86 8.54
C ALA A 97 6.46 4.65 8.10
N VAL A 98 5.62 4.99 9.06
CA VAL A 98 4.38 5.74 8.89
C VAL A 98 4.35 6.99 9.77
N ASP A 99 3.66 8.04 9.35
CA ASP A 99 3.41 9.24 10.15
C ASP A 99 2.50 8.95 11.37
N GLU A 100 2.28 9.97 12.20
CA GLU A 100 1.41 9.92 13.39
C GLU A 100 -0.07 9.54 13.10
N ARG A 101 -0.49 9.61 11.83
CA ARG A 101 -1.82 9.23 11.35
C ARG A 101 -1.81 7.87 10.62
N GLY A 102 -0.67 7.20 10.57
CA GLY A 102 -0.50 5.90 9.91
C GLY A 102 -0.16 5.97 8.42
N HIS A 103 0.24 7.12 7.86
CA HIS A 103 0.57 7.24 6.44
C HIS A 103 2.06 6.92 6.10
N PRO A 104 2.33 6.09 5.09
CA PRO A 104 3.68 5.73 4.63
C PRO A 104 4.55 6.86 4.06
N LEU A 105 5.87 6.80 4.32
CA LEU A 105 6.84 7.88 4.04
C LEU A 105 7.58 7.84 2.67
N ASN A 106 7.15 7.08 1.65
CA ASN A 106 7.85 7.02 0.34
C ASN A 106 7.08 7.70 -0.80
N TYR A 107 7.74 8.66 -1.47
CA TYR A 107 7.14 9.67 -2.35
C TYR A 107 7.86 9.74 -3.71
N SER A 108 7.21 9.31 -4.81
CA SER A 108 7.66 9.70 -6.15
C SER A 108 6.55 9.59 -7.20
N ARG A 109 6.55 10.51 -8.18
CA ARG A 109 5.65 10.48 -9.36
C ARG A 109 6.21 9.67 -10.54
N ARG A 110 7.40 9.05 -10.40
CA ARG A 110 8.07 8.32 -11.49
C ARG A 110 7.31 7.08 -11.96
N ARG A 111 6.35 6.60 -11.17
CA ARG A 111 5.54 5.41 -11.49
C ARG A 111 4.07 5.74 -11.33
N ARG A 112 3.26 5.31 -12.29
CA ARG A 112 1.80 5.46 -12.23
C ARG A 112 1.17 4.52 -11.20
N PHE A 113 1.70 3.30 -11.07
CA PHE A 113 1.12 2.29 -10.19
C PHE A 113 1.80 2.26 -8.84
N PHE A 114 1.00 2.07 -7.79
CA PHE A 114 1.48 1.80 -6.44
C PHE A 114 2.32 0.52 -6.44
N THR A 115 3.47 0.54 -5.75
CA THR A 115 4.27 -0.67 -5.53
C THR A 115 3.57 -1.61 -4.55
N GLY A 116 4.02 -2.87 -4.46
CA GLY A 116 3.52 -3.82 -3.45
C GLY A 116 3.60 -3.24 -2.03
N ALA A 117 4.77 -2.69 -1.67
CA ALA A 117 4.95 -2.00 -0.40
C ALA A 117 3.95 -0.85 -0.19
N GLN A 118 3.70 0.01 -1.20
CA GLN A 118 2.71 1.08 -1.07
C GLN A 118 1.28 0.55 -0.93
N ARG A 119 0.98 -0.59 -1.55
CA ARG A 119 -0.31 -1.27 -1.39
C ARG A 119 -0.48 -1.81 0.03
N ASP A 120 0.50 -2.56 0.52
CA ASP A 120 0.48 -3.13 1.87
C ASP A 120 0.36 -2.03 2.91
N ALA A 121 1.05 -0.94 2.66
CA ALA A 121 1.06 0.23 3.50
C ALA A 121 -0.30 0.97 3.53
N ALA A 122 -1.01 1.05 2.40
CA ALA A 122 -2.38 1.55 2.36
C ALA A 122 -3.38 0.58 3.04
N ILE A 123 -3.16 -0.74 2.95
CA ILE A 123 -3.99 -1.75 3.64
C ILE A 123 -3.83 -1.64 5.16
N VAL A 124 -2.61 -1.39 5.64
CA VAL A 124 -2.30 -1.20 7.06
C VAL A 124 -2.88 0.11 7.60
N ALA A 125 -2.82 1.20 6.81
CA ALA A 125 -3.32 2.51 7.20
C ALA A 125 -4.85 2.57 7.26
N PHE A 126 -5.52 1.86 6.34
CA PHE A 126 -6.97 1.88 6.19
C PHE A 126 -7.50 0.46 6.33
N PRO A 127 -8.15 0.09 7.45
CA PRO A 127 -8.60 -1.29 7.69
C PRO A 127 -9.77 -1.73 6.79
N THR A 128 -10.50 -0.77 6.25
CA THR A 128 -11.64 -0.93 5.34
C THR A 128 -11.49 -0.02 4.11
N CYS A 129 -12.39 -0.17 3.15
CA CYS A 129 -12.60 0.78 2.07
C CYS A 129 -12.71 2.21 2.65
N ASP A 130 -12.13 3.18 1.95
CA ASP A 130 -12.06 4.60 2.37
C ASP A 130 -13.43 5.30 2.40
N ASP A 131 -14.45 4.69 1.79
CA ASP A 131 -15.83 5.14 1.94
C ASP A 131 -16.31 4.93 3.39
N PRO A 132 -16.77 5.99 4.09
CA PRO A 132 -17.11 5.93 5.52
C PRO A 132 -18.18 4.90 5.89
N THR A 133 -18.98 4.45 4.93
CA THR A 133 -20.10 3.53 5.16
C THR A 133 -19.79 2.10 4.72
N CYS A 134 -18.62 1.86 4.14
CA CYS A 134 -18.30 0.60 3.50
C CYS A 134 -17.53 -0.35 4.43
N PRO A 135 -18.09 -1.52 4.80
CA PRO A 135 -17.41 -2.45 5.70
C PRO A 135 -16.39 -3.36 4.99
N ILE A 136 -16.18 -3.21 3.68
CA ILE A 136 -15.28 -4.09 2.91
C ILE A 136 -13.85 -3.86 3.39
N ARG A 137 -13.18 -4.93 3.83
CA ARG A 137 -11.78 -4.89 4.28
C ARG A 137 -10.85 -4.47 3.14
N SER A 138 -9.88 -3.62 3.43
CA SER A 138 -8.96 -3.04 2.45
C SER A 138 -8.11 -4.08 1.69
N VAL A 139 -7.91 -5.27 2.27
CA VAL A 139 -7.30 -6.42 1.60
C VAL A 139 -8.04 -6.83 0.32
N HIS A 140 -9.35 -6.58 0.24
CA HIS A 140 -10.20 -6.83 -0.93
C HIS A 140 -10.36 -5.60 -1.83
N CYS A 141 -9.67 -4.51 -1.51
CA CYS A 141 -9.75 -3.25 -2.23
C CYS A 141 -8.60 -3.09 -3.24
N GLN A 142 -8.83 -2.21 -4.20
CA GLN A 142 -7.81 -1.68 -5.09
C GLN A 142 -7.30 -0.37 -4.51
N ILE A 143 -5.98 -0.14 -4.55
CA ILE A 143 -5.43 1.16 -4.15
C ILE A 143 -5.52 2.08 -5.35
N ASP A 144 -6.20 3.19 -5.15
CA ASP A 144 -6.50 4.14 -6.21
C ASP A 144 -6.17 5.57 -5.78
N HIS A 145 -5.91 6.44 -6.77
CA HIS A 145 -5.45 7.80 -6.54
C HIS A 145 -6.59 8.74 -6.15
N LEU A 146 -6.52 9.50 -5.06
CA LEU A 146 -7.52 10.53 -4.71
C LEU A 146 -7.59 11.64 -5.76
N LEU A 147 -6.44 12.24 -6.05
CA LEU A 147 -6.20 13.03 -7.26
C LEU A 147 -5.64 12.09 -8.32
N GLU A 148 -6.40 11.88 -9.39
CA GLU A 148 -6.01 10.99 -10.47
C GLU A 148 -4.62 11.29 -11.04
N TRP A 149 -3.89 10.23 -11.38
CA TRP A 149 -2.55 10.36 -11.95
C TRP A 149 -2.52 11.26 -13.20
N ILE A 150 -3.54 11.12 -14.06
CA ILE A 150 -3.67 11.91 -15.29
C ILE A 150 -3.98 13.39 -15.03
N ASP A 151 -4.56 13.69 -13.87
CA ASP A 151 -4.88 15.05 -13.43
C ASP A 151 -3.73 15.66 -12.59
N GLY A 152 -2.53 15.03 -12.62
CA GLY A 152 -1.35 15.52 -11.91
C GLY A 152 -1.00 14.75 -10.64
N GLY A 153 -1.86 13.84 -10.20
CA GLY A 153 -1.73 13.11 -8.94
C GLY A 153 -0.39 12.39 -8.74
N PRO A 154 0.25 12.52 -7.56
CA PRO A 154 1.43 11.74 -7.23
C PRO A 154 1.04 10.30 -6.84
N THR A 155 1.94 9.34 -7.04
CA THR A 155 1.75 7.96 -6.58
C THR A 155 2.42 7.81 -5.22
N ASP A 156 1.73 8.26 -4.19
CA ASP A 156 2.18 8.24 -2.80
C ASP A 156 1.04 7.85 -1.84
N ALA A 157 1.37 7.64 -0.59
CA ALA A 157 0.41 7.25 0.44
C ALA A 157 -0.65 8.33 0.74
N ALA A 158 -0.31 9.62 0.62
CA ALA A 158 -1.26 10.69 0.84
C ALA A 158 -2.36 10.67 -0.22
N ASN A 159 -2.00 10.29 -1.45
CA ASN A 159 -2.87 10.23 -2.59
C ASN A 159 -3.44 8.81 -2.86
N GLY A 160 -2.97 7.76 -2.19
CA GLY A 160 -3.47 6.39 -2.37
C GLY A 160 -4.51 6.00 -1.32
N ARG A 161 -5.67 5.50 -1.76
CA ARG A 161 -6.72 4.98 -0.86
C ARG A 161 -7.26 3.63 -1.32
N PRO A 162 -7.56 2.69 -0.40
CA PRO A 162 -8.24 1.47 -0.76
C PRO A 162 -9.71 1.75 -1.09
N LEU A 163 -10.11 1.45 -2.32
CA LEU A 163 -11.51 1.44 -2.75
C LEU A 163 -11.94 0.02 -3.12
N CYS A 164 -13.09 -0.39 -2.60
CA CYS A 164 -13.70 -1.63 -3.06
C CYS A 164 -14.12 -1.49 -4.52
N ARG A 165 -14.33 -2.59 -5.22
CA ARG A 165 -14.73 -2.57 -6.64
C ARG A 165 -15.94 -1.66 -6.92
N GLY A 166 -16.93 -1.67 -6.02
CA GLY A 166 -18.14 -0.85 -6.15
C GLY A 166 -17.83 0.65 -6.08
N HIS A 167 -17.13 1.09 -5.05
CA HIS A 167 -16.77 2.50 -4.86
C HIS A 167 -15.73 2.98 -5.87
N ASN A 168 -14.82 2.12 -6.30
CA ASN A 168 -13.86 2.44 -7.35
C ASN A 168 -14.57 2.73 -8.69
N LEU A 169 -15.50 1.84 -9.09
CA LEU A 169 -16.32 2.07 -10.30
C LEU A 169 -17.21 3.30 -10.18
N TRP A 170 -17.76 3.56 -8.99
CA TRP A 170 -18.58 4.73 -8.74
C TRP A 170 -17.77 6.02 -8.90
N LYS A 171 -16.55 6.08 -8.33
CA LYS A 171 -15.62 7.20 -8.47
C LYS A 171 -15.29 7.47 -9.95
N GLU A 172 -14.94 6.42 -10.70
CA GLU A 172 -14.68 6.52 -12.14
C GLU A 172 -15.90 7.05 -12.92
N HIS A 173 -17.10 6.57 -12.60
CA HIS A 173 -18.33 7.06 -13.22
C HIS A 173 -18.61 8.53 -12.87
N GLN A 174 -18.35 8.96 -11.64
CA GLN A 174 -18.47 10.37 -11.26
C GLN A 174 -17.48 11.24 -12.02
N ARG A 175 -16.23 10.80 -12.13
CA ARG A 175 -15.20 11.51 -12.88
C ARG A 175 -15.56 11.66 -14.36
N ALA A 176 -16.05 10.59 -14.99
CA ALA A 176 -16.51 10.63 -16.38
C ALA A 176 -17.67 11.63 -16.60
N ARG A 177 -18.56 11.78 -15.60
CA ARG A 177 -19.63 12.80 -15.62
C ARG A 177 -19.06 14.22 -15.48
N ASN A 178 -18.15 14.43 -14.54
CA ASN A 178 -17.61 15.76 -14.22
C ASN A 178 -16.66 16.31 -15.28
N THR A 179 -15.89 15.44 -15.94
CA THR A 179 -14.91 15.84 -16.98
C THR A 179 -15.53 15.94 -18.38
N GLY A 180 -16.82 15.61 -18.54
CA GLY A 180 -17.48 15.55 -19.86
C GLY A 180 -16.96 14.42 -20.77
N ILE A 181 -16.01 13.61 -20.29
CA ILE A 181 -15.50 12.43 -20.99
C ILE A 181 -16.59 11.36 -20.94
N ARG A 182 -17.53 11.40 -21.90
CA ARG A 182 -18.44 10.29 -22.13
C ARG A 182 -17.59 9.05 -22.37
N SER A 183 -17.66 8.08 -21.47
CA SER A 183 -17.14 6.74 -21.72
C SER A 183 -17.70 6.32 -23.08
N ARG A 184 -16.83 6.20 -24.09
CA ARG A 184 -17.23 5.69 -25.40
C ARG A 184 -17.68 4.25 -25.15
N ARG A 185 -18.97 4.04 -24.89
CA ARG A 185 -19.61 2.76 -25.16
C ARG A 185 -19.24 2.47 -26.62
N ARG A 186 -18.45 1.42 -26.84
CA ARG A 186 -18.17 0.90 -28.18
C ARG A 186 -19.53 0.57 -28.79
N ARG A 187 -20.08 1.49 -29.59
CA ARG A 187 -21.12 1.17 -30.55
C ARG A 187 -20.40 0.41 -31.65
N THR A 188 -20.58 -0.90 -31.67
CA THR A 188 -20.37 -1.70 -32.87
C THR A 188 -21.32 -1.13 -33.94
N PRO A 189 -20.82 -0.74 -35.12
CA PRO A 189 -21.71 -0.47 -36.25
C PRO A 189 -22.35 -1.78 -36.74
N PRO A 190 -23.51 -1.72 -37.40
CA PRO A 190 -24.24 -2.89 -37.92
C PRO A 190 -23.45 -3.65 -38.99
#